data_AF-A0A5C5VI30-F1
#
_entry.id   AF-A0A5C5VI30-F1
#
_cell.length_a   1.000
_cell.length_b   1.000
_cell.length_c   1.000
_cell.angle_alpha   90.00
_cell.angle_beta   90.00
_cell.angle_gamma   90.00
#
_symmetry.space_group_name_H-M   'P 1'
#
loop_
_entity.id
_entity.type
_entity.pdbx_description
1 polymer ?
#
loop_
_entity_poly.entity_id
_entity_poly.type
_entity_poly.pdbx_seq_one_letter_code
_entity_poly.pdbx_strand_id
1 'polypeptide(L)'
;MARLIEIEIRESPLTYTNQRSWAFHPTGHHVRELLRHHLGRGYVLDGSTKFSVIFGPRPKQEEPLNTLLGVTWCYIEDFDVGDYMLRPVEIQQESILNELTKALLKAASAVGSDTAAITDAANAVRESGFAEEITIDKLACATKDRRLWVRANRCLGPRIGECWEARVFDSDSAVIGNDPMTACPHYLNCTDRFSKSTIGETLYQITSNRTGSIEYTLNLLPYLDNR
;
A
#
# COMPACT_ATOMS: atom_id res chain seq x y z
N MET A 1 -23.25 -1.60 -1.91
CA MET A 1 -22.42 -0.93 -0.90
C MET A 1 -21.02 -0.72 -1.47
N ALA A 2 -20.37 0.42 -1.18
CA ALA A 2 -19.02 0.66 -1.67
C ALA A 2 -18.01 -0.21 -0.90
N ARG A 3 -16.90 -0.52 -1.56
CA ARG A 3 -15.82 -1.35 -1.01
C ARG A 3 -14.71 -0.46 -0.49
N LEU A 4 -14.05 -0.87 0.59
CA LEU A 4 -12.90 -0.16 1.12
C LEU A 4 -11.73 -0.29 0.15
N ILE A 5 -11.28 0.83 -0.41
CA ILE A 5 -10.17 0.89 -1.37
C ILE A 5 -8.94 1.59 -0.80
N GLU A 6 -9.06 2.36 0.28
CA GLU A 6 -7.97 3.14 0.85
C GLU A 6 -8.02 3.11 2.37
N ILE A 7 -6.87 2.82 2.99
CA ILE A 7 -6.60 3.09 4.40
C ILE A 7 -5.56 4.20 4.43
N GLU A 8 -5.83 5.27 5.17
CA GLU A 8 -4.97 6.42 5.27
C GLU A 8 -4.55 6.64 6.72
N ILE A 9 -3.29 7.04 6.92
CA ILE A 9 -2.75 7.52 8.19
C ILE A 9 -2.57 9.02 8.03
N ARG A 10 -3.10 9.80 8.97
CA ARG A 10 -2.96 11.26 9.00
C ARG A 10 -2.55 11.72 10.39
N GLU A 11 -1.81 12.80 10.44
CA GLU A 11 -1.67 13.63 11.63
C GLU A 11 -2.91 14.53 11.79
N SER A 12 -3.32 14.78 13.04
CA SER A 12 -4.34 15.79 13.33
C SER A 12 -3.84 17.19 12.92
N PRO A 13 -4.73 18.03 12.34
CA PRO A 13 -4.39 19.40 12.00
C PRO A 13 -4.04 20.27 13.21
N LEU A 14 -4.48 19.87 14.42
CA LEU A 14 -4.20 20.61 15.65
C LEU A 14 -2.75 20.43 16.12
N THR A 15 -2.16 19.25 15.88
CA THR A 15 -0.77 18.93 16.23
C THR A 15 0.24 19.68 15.36
N TYR A 16 -0.16 20.08 14.15
CA TYR A 16 0.69 20.75 13.16
C TYR A 16 1.12 22.18 13.54
N THR A 17 0.52 22.76 14.57
CA THR A 17 0.85 24.15 14.97
C THR A 17 2.13 24.27 15.78
N ASN A 18 2.65 23.18 16.40
CA ASN A 18 3.81 23.27 17.30
C ASN A 18 4.77 22.05 17.32
N GLN A 19 4.64 21.06 16.42
CA GLN A 19 5.48 19.85 16.46
C GLN A 19 6.24 19.58 15.14
N ARG A 20 7.55 19.92 15.19
CA ARG A 20 8.74 19.40 14.48
C ARG A 20 8.74 19.17 12.94
N SER A 21 9.95 19.17 12.38
CA SER A 21 10.32 19.08 10.95
C SER A 21 10.12 17.71 10.29
N TRP A 22 9.22 16.87 10.77
CA TRP A 22 9.11 15.48 10.30
C TRP A 22 7.65 15.00 10.26
N ALA A 23 7.35 14.17 9.27
CA ALA A 23 6.07 13.49 9.11
C ALA A 23 6.23 12.02 9.52
N PHE A 24 5.33 11.49 10.35
CA PHE A 24 5.42 10.09 10.82
C PHE A 24 4.61 9.14 9.93
N HIS A 25 3.58 9.62 9.24
CA HIS A 25 2.75 8.79 8.36
C HIS A 25 3.53 7.97 7.31
N PRO A 26 4.70 8.39 6.77
CA PRO A 26 5.47 7.55 5.85
C PRO A 26 5.96 6.25 6.49
N THR A 27 6.21 6.24 7.81
CA THR A 27 6.68 5.06 8.56
C THR A 27 5.63 3.95 8.61
N GLY A 28 4.34 4.31 8.62
CA GLY A 28 3.21 3.37 8.62
C GLY A 28 2.69 3.00 7.23
N HIS A 29 3.32 3.49 6.15
CA HIS A 29 2.83 3.31 4.79
C HIS A 29 2.73 1.83 4.38
N HIS A 30 3.79 1.05 4.57
CA HIS A 30 3.77 -0.36 4.20
C HIS A 30 2.75 -1.15 5.03
N VAL A 31 2.63 -0.86 6.32
CA VAL A 31 1.67 -1.53 7.23
C VAL A 31 0.23 -1.34 6.76
N ARG A 32 -0.19 -0.10 6.46
CA ARG A 32 -1.57 0.15 6.01
C ARG A 32 -1.86 -0.50 4.65
N GLU A 33 -0.87 -0.58 3.77
CA GLU A 33 -1.02 -1.19 2.44
C GLU A 33 -1.08 -2.71 2.51
N LEU A 34 -0.29 -3.33 3.40
CA LEU A 34 -0.37 -4.77 3.71
C LEU A 34 -1.71 -5.13 4.34
N LEU A 35 -2.16 -4.36 5.33
CA LEU A 35 -3.46 -4.58 5.95
C LEU A 35 -4.60 -4.48 4.93
N ARG A 36 -4.56 -3.47 4.06
CA ARG A 36 -5.50 -3.33 2.94
C ARG A 36 -5.39 -4.50 1.95
N HIS A 37 -4.18 -4.98 1.66
CA HIS A 37 -3.96 -6.13 0.78
C HIS A 37 -4.70 -7.36 1.31
N HIS A 38 -4.50 -7.70 2.59
CA HIS A 38 -5.09 -8.89 3.21
C HIS A 38 -6.59 -8.79 3.50
N LEU A 39 -7.13 -7.58 3.75
CA LEU A 39 -8.59 -7.38 3.81
C LEU A 39 -9.27 -7.77 2.48
N GLY A 40 -8.52 -7.68 1.38
CA GLY A 40 -9.01 -8.02 0.05
C GLY A 40 -9.86 -6.92 -0.58
N ARG A 41 -9.87 -6.90 -1.92
CA ARG A 41 -10.56 -5.86 -2.72
C ARG A 41 -12.09 -5.86 -2.55
N GLY A 42 -12.66 -6.89 -1.94
CA GLY A 42 -14.09 -7.10 -1.75
C GLY A 42 -14.64 -6.58 -0.43
N TYR A 43 -13.78 -6.21 0.52
CA TYR A 43 -14.20 -5.85 1.87
C TYR A 43 -15.08 -4.60 1.89
N VAL A 44 -16.16 -4.66 2.67
CA VAL A 44 -17.11 -3.56 2.88
C VAL A 44 -17.11 -3.23 4.36
N LEU A 45 -16.60 -2.05 4.73
CA LEU A 45 -16.60 -1.60 6.12
C LEU A 45 -18.02 -1.13 6.51
N ASP A 46 -18.36 0.10 6.15
CA ASP A 46 -19.64 0.77 6.43
C ASP A 46 -20.24 1.38 5.15
N GLY A 47 -19.72 0.98 3.99
CA GLY A 47 -20.03 1.57 2.70
C GLY A 47 -19.13 2.74 2.31
N SER A 48 -18.13 3.10 3.12
CA SER A 48 -17.07 4.04 2.74
C SER A 48 -16.02 3.41 1.83
N THR A 49 -15.49 4.20 0.91
CA THR A 49 -14.37 3.83 0.04
C THR A 49 -13.03 4.10 0.71
N LYS A 50 -12.99 5.03 1.67
CA LYS A 50 -11.78 5.45 2.37
C LYS A 50 -11.97 5.40 3.88
N PHE A 51 -10.98 4.88 4.58
CA PHE A 51 -10.88 4.89 6.04
C PHE A 51 -9.62 5.63 6.48
N SER A 52 -9.77 6.72 7.24
CA SER A 52 -8.64 7.52 7.72
C SER A 52 -8.47 7.37 9.23
N VAL A 53 -7.27 6.98 9.68
CA VAL A 53 -6.89 7.02 11.09
C VAL A 53 -6.09 8.28 11.35
N ILE A 54 -6.60 9.14 12.22
CA ILE A 54 -6.07 10.48 12.48
C ILE A 54 -5.42 10.50 13.86
N PHE A 55 -4.12 10.71 13.92
CA PHE A 55 -3.33 10.66 15.15
C PHE A 55 -3.14 12.05 15.74
N GLY A 56 -3.44 12.20 17.02
CA GLY A 56 -3.35 13.45 17.77
C GLY A 56 -4.70 14.06 18.14
N PRO A 57 -4.70 15.30 18.68
CA PRO A 57 -5.88 15.89 19.29
C PRO A 57 -7.06 16.01 18.32
N ARG A 58 -8.26 15.68 18.77
CA ARG A 58 -9.47 15.85 17.97
C ARG A 58 -10.08 17.25 18.14
N PRO A 59 -10.68 17.86 17.11
CA PRO A 59 -11.53 19.05 17.27
C PRO A 59 -12.71 18.79 18.21
N LYS A 60 -13.01 19.72 19.12
CA LYS A 60 -14.04 19.52 20.16
C LYS A 60 -15.42 19.18 19.61
N GLN A 61 -15.75 19.59 18.38
CA GLN A 61 -17.05 19.40 17.74
C GLN A 61 -17.19 18.10 16.95
N GLU A 62 -16.11 17.34 16.74
CA GLU A 62 -16.16 16.11 15.96
C GLU A 62 -16.28 14.89 16.88
N GLU A 63 -17.09 13.88 16.54
CA GLU A 63 -17.05 12.60 17.28
C GLU A 63 -15.73 11.83 17.08
N PRO A 64 -15.32 10.94 18.01
CA PRO A 64 -14.10 10.13 17.87
C PRO A 64 -14.09 9.18 16.66
N LEU A 65 -15.26 8.85 16.13
CA LEU A 65 -15.48 8.07 14.91
C LEU A 65 -16.62 8.74 14.15
N ASN A 66 -16.40 9.08 12.88
CA ASN A 66 -17.40 9.68 12.01
C ASN A 66 -17.39 9.03 10.63
N THR A 67 -18.55 9.09 9.97
CA THR A 67 -18.72 8.66 8.58
C THR A 67 -19.48 9.74 7.82
N LEU A 68 -18.89 10.26 6.74
CA LEU A 68 -19.50 11.29 5.90
C LEU A 68 -19.00 11.18 4.45
N LEU A 69 -19.90 11.32 3.48
CA LEU A 69 -19.59 11.36 2.04
C LEU A 69 -18.71 10.20 1.55
N GLY A 70 -18.94 8.99 2.07
CA GLY A 70 -18.19 7.79 1.68
C GLY A 70 -16.77 7.71 2.25
N VAL A 71 -16.49 8.52 3.28
CA VAL A 71 -15.24 8.49 4.04
C VAL A 71 -15.58 8.27 5.51
N THR A 72 -14.84 7.37 6.14
CA THR A 72 -14.92 7.12 7.57
C THR A 72 -13.59 7.50 8.20
N TRP A 73 -13.60 8.16 9.34
CA TRP A 73 -12.38 8.51 10.05
C TRP A 73 -12.49 8.30 11.55
N CYS A 74 -11.37 7.93 12.15
CA CYS A 74 -11.25 7.70 13.59
C CYS A 74 -10.04 8.45 14.15
N TYR A 75 -10.23 9.14 15.28
CA TYR A 75 -9.16 9.81 15.99
C TYR A 75 -8.50 8.89 17.03
N ILE A 76 -7.17 8.90 17.07
CA ILE A 76 -6.33 8.27 18.10
C ILE A 76 -5.62 9.40 18.86
N GLU A 77 -6.23 9.83 19.97
CA GLU A 77 -5.83 11.05 20.69
C GLU A 77 -4.66 10.81 21.67
N ASP A 78 -4.43 9.56 22.08
CA ASP A 78 -3.47 9.13 23.11
C ASP A 78 -2.15 8.58 22.55
N PHE A 79 -1.94 8.66 21.24
CA PHE A 79 -0.72 8.16 20.59
C PHE A 79 0.45 9.14 20.75
N ASP A 80 1.47 8.74 21.49
CA ASP A 80 2.72 9.49 21.61
C ASP A 80 3.63 9.22 20.39
N VAL A 81 3.54 10.12 19.41
CA VAL A 81 4.38 10.06 18.21
C VAL A 81 5.87 10.20 18.54
N GLY A 82 6.22 11.00 19.57
CA GLY A 82 7.60 11.24 19.96
C GLY A 82 8.26 9.98 20.49
N ASP A 83 7.59 9.29 21.41
CA ASP A 83 8.02 7.99 21.93
C ASP A 83 8.03 6.93 20.82
N TYR A 84 6.98 6.87 20.00
CA TYR A 84 6.90 5.95 18.86
C TYR A 84 8.12 6.03 17.94
N MET A 85 8.54 7.24 17.54
CA MET A 85 9.67 7.42 16.62
C MET A 85 11.02 7.02 17.22
N LEU A 86 11.13 6.91 18.54
CA LEU A 86 12.34 6.48 19.23
C LEU A 86 12.43 4.96 19.37
N ARG A 87 11.34 4.22 19.12
CA ARG A 87 11.29 2.77 19.23
C ARG A 87 11.96 2.08 18.03
N PRO A 88 12.42 0.82 18.18
CA PRO A 88 12.87 0.01 17.05
C PRO A 88 11.77 -0.16 15.98
N VAL A 89 12.18 -0.34 14.73
CA VAL A 89 11.27 -0.42 13.57
C VAL A 89 10.24 -1.55 13.73
N GLU A 90 10.64 -2.67 14.31
CA GLU A 90 9.78 -3.82 14.58
C GLU A 90 8.63 -3.45 15.54
N ILE A 91 8.94 -2.65 16.57
CA ILE A 91 7.96 -2.18 17.54
C ILE A 91 7.08 -1.08 16.93
N GLN A 92 7.64 -0.24 16.07
CA GLN A 92 6.88 0.79 15.36
C GLN A 92 5.78 0.14 14.49
N GLN A 93 6.11 -0.87 13.70
CA GLN A 93 5.16 -1.52 12.80
C GLN A 93 4.02 -2.22 13.54
N GLU A 94 4.37 -2.95 14.60
CA GLU A 94 3.38 -3.58 15.46
C GLU A 94 2.47 -2.54 16.13
N SER A 95 3.04 -1.40 16.56
CA SER A 95 2.24 -0.30 17.15
C SER A 95 1.24 0.28 16.14
N ILE A 96 1.68 0.56 14.91
CA ILE A 96 0.78 1.07 13.86
C ILE A 96 -0.26 0.04 13.47
N LEU A 97 0.11 -1.23 13.27
CA LEU A 97 -0.84 -2.28 12.93
C LEU A 97 -1.93 -2.37 14.00
N ASN A 98 -1.56 -2.36 15.28
CA ASN A 98 -2.51 -2.39 16.38
C ASN A 98 -3.48 -1.22 16.36
N GLU A 99 -3.01 0.01 16.15
CA GLU A 99 -3.90 1.17 16.11
C GLU A 99 -4.83 1.15 14.88
N LEU A 100 -4.33 0.76 13.71
CA LEU A 100 -5.16 0.59 12.51
C LEU A 100 -6.23 -0.48 12.71
N THR A 101 -5.85 -1.65 13.25
CA THR A 101 -6.76 -2.77 13.52
C THR A 101 -7.83 -2.38 14.54
N LYS A 102 -7.46 -1.76 15.66
CA LYS A 102 -8.42 -1.28 16.67
C LYS A 102 -9.41 -0.28 16.07
N ALA A 103 -8.92 0.69 15.28
CA ALA A 103 -9.76 1.70 14.65
C ALA A 103 -10.75 1.08 13.66
N LEU A 104 -10.30 0.13 12.82
CA LEU A 104 -11.16 -0.60 11.90
C LEU A 104 -12.19 -1.46 12.62
N LEU A 105 -11.80 -2.20 13.67
CA LEU A 105 -12.72 -3.02 14.47
C LEU A 105 -13.80 -2.18 15.15
N LYS A 106 -13.44 -0.99 15.67
CA LYS A 106 -14.38 -0.04 16.23
C LYS A 106 -15.40 0.42 15.18
N ALA A 107 -14.94 0.77 13.98
CA ALA A 107 -15.81 1.19 12.89
C ALA A 107 -16.72 0.05 12.40
N ALA A 108 -16.17 -1.15 12.17
CA ALA A 108 -16.93 -2.31 11.75
C ALA A 108 -18.00 -2.70 12.77
N SER A 109 -17.65 -2.69 14.07
CA SER A 109 -18.57 -3.02 15.15
C SER A 109 -19.74 -2.03 15.26
N ALA A 110 -19.51 -0.74 14.96
CA ALA A 110 -20.55 0.28 14.99
C ALA A 110 -21.67 0.05 13.95
N VAL A 111 -21.38 -0.70 12.87
CA VAL A 111 -22.32 -0.96 11.77
C VAL A 111 -22.63 -2.45 11.56
N GLY A 112 -22.10 -3.34 12.40
CA GLY A 112 -22.29 -4.79 12.28
C GLY A 112 -21.57 -5.42 11.08
N SER A 113 -20.45 -4.85 10.64
CA SER A 113 -19.62 -5.41 9.57
C SER A 113 -18.72 -6.56 10.07
N ASP A 114 -18.12 -7.28 9.12
CA ASP A 114 -17.24 -8.42 9.39
C ASP A 114 -15.95 -7.96 10.09
N THR A 115 -15.87 -8.28 11.38
CA THR A 115 -14.71 -8.02 12.24
C THR A 115 -13.69 -9.16 12.21
N ALA A 116 -14.08 -10.37 11.80
CA ALA A 116 -13.19 -11.50 11.67
C ALA A 116 -12.19 -11.24 10.54
N ALA A 117 -12.67 -10.76 9.39
CA ALA A 117 -11.81 -10.39 8.26
C ALA A 117 -10.72 -9.35 8.64
N ILE A 118 -11.03 -8.39 9.52
CA ILE A 118 -10.04 -7.41 10.01
C ILE A 118 -8.97 -8.09 10.88
N THR A 119 -9.40 -8.99 11.76
CA THR A 119 -8.50 -9.73 12.66
C THR A 119 -7.59 -10.68 11.87
N ASP A 120 -8.16 -11.41 10.91
CA ASP A 120 -7.44 -12.31 10.01
C ASP A 120 -6.44 -11.55 9.16
N ALA A 121 -6.83 -10.39 8.61
CA ALA A 121 -5.91 -9.54 7.86
C ALA A 121 -4.74 -9.05 8.72
N ALA A 122 -4.99 -8.63 9.96
CA ALA A 122 -3.93 -8.22 10.87
C ALA A 122 -2.98 -9.38 11.24
N ASN A 123 -3.52 -10.59 11.40
CA ASN A 123 -2.69 -11.78 11.63
C ASN A 123 -1.84 -12.13 10.41
N ALA A 124 -2.40 -12.06 9.20
CA ALA A 124 -1.67 -12.30 7.97
C ALA A 124 -0.50 -11.30 7.78
N VAL A 125 -0.68 -10.02 8.15
CA VAL A 125 0.42 -9.02 8.16
C VAL A 125 1.56 -9.44 9.10
N ARG A 126 1.22 -10.00 10.26
CA ARG A 126 2.24 -10.49 11.22
C ARG A 126 2.93 -11.75 10.71
N GLU A 127 2.17 -12.67 10.13
CA GLU A 127 2.68 -13.93 9.56
C GLU A 127 3.61 -13.70 8.37
N SER A 128 3.35 -12.67 7.56
CA SER A 128 4.25 -12.25 6.48
C SER A 128 5.51 -11.51 6.97
N GLY A 129 5.63 -11.27 8.29
CA GLY A 129 6.75 -10.53 8.86
C GLY A 129 6.78 -9.07 8.39
N PHE A 130 5.60 -8.49 8.16
CA PHE A 130 5.41 -7.12 7.65
C PHE A 130 6.04 -6.88 6.27
N ALA A 131 6.25 -7.93 5.47
CA ALA A 131 6.84 -7.79 4.15
C ALA A 131 6.17 -8.72 3.14
N GLU A 132 5.80 -8.17 1.98
CA GLU A 132 5.23 -8.97 0.88
C GLU A 132 5.67 -8.48 -0.48
N GLU A 133 5.72 -9.40 -1.42
CA GLU A 133 5.82 -9.13 -2.84
C GLU A 133 4.49 -9.44 -3.50
N ILE A 134 3.86 -8.41 -4.06
CA ILE A 134 2.52 -8.50 -4.64
C ILE A 134 2.64 -8.34 -6.15
N THR A 135 2.37 -9.41 -6.90
CA THR A 135 2.29 -9.33 -8.37
C THR A 135 1.08 -8.51 -8.81
N ILE A 136 1.31 -7.60 -9.76
CA ILE A 136 0.27 -6.73 -10.30
C ILE A 136 -0.16 -7.26 -11.66
N ASP A 137 -1.08 -8.21 -11.65
CA ASP A 137 -1.49 -8.97 -12.86
C ASP A 137 -1.94 -8.09 -14.03
N LYS A 138 -2.60 -6.96 -13.75
CA LYS A 138 -3.03 -6.01 -14.79
C LYS A 138 -1.86 -5.40 -15.57
N LEU A 139 -0.63 -5.46 -15.05
CA LEU A 139 0.58 -4.97 -15.70
C LEU A 139 1.38 -6.09 -16.37
N ALA A 140 1.00 -7.35 -16.17
CA ALA A 140 1.68 -8.49 -16.78
C ALA A 140 1.44 -8.51 -18.29
N CYS A 141 2.51 -8.74 -19.06
CA CYS A 141 2.46 -8.78 -20.51
C CYS A 141 3.41 -9.84 -21.06
N ALA A 142 3.02 -10.47 -22.16
CA ALA A 142 3.85 -11.43 -22.90
C ALA A 142 4.21 -10.84 -24.26
N THR A 143 5.42 -11.11 -24.74
CA THR A 143 5.78 -10.81 -26.14
C THR A 143 4.86 -11.56 -27.09
N LYS A 144 4.74 -11.09 -28.34
CA LYS A 144 3.84 -11.68 -29.34
C LYS A 144 4.12 -13.16 -29.60
N ASP A 145 5.40 -13.53 -29.59
CA ASP A 145 5.89 -14.90 -29.74
C ASP A 145 5.89 -15.72 -28.42
N ARG A 146 5.51 -15.09 -27.30
CA ARG A 146 5.47 -15.64 -25.94
C ARG A 146 6.81 -16.18 -25.45
N ARG A 147 7.93 -15.76 -26.04
CA ARG A 147 9.26 -16.11 -25.56
C ARG A 147 9.57 -15.46 -24.22
N LEU A 148 9.04 -14.26 -23.99
CA LEU A 148 9.22 -13.50 -22.76
C LEU A 148 7.89 -13.10 -22.15
N TRP A 149 7.89 -13.04 -20.83
CA TRP A 149 6.85 -12.46 -20.01
C TRP A 149 7.45 -11.44 -19.06
N VAL A 150 6.79 -10.29 -18.92
CA VAL A 150 7.16 -9.28 -17.92
C VAL A 150 6.04 -9.18 -16.91
N ARG A 151 6.38 -9.22 -15.62
CA ARG A 151 5.44 -8.96 -14.52
C ARG A 151 6.00 -7.85 -13.65
N ALA A 152 5.14 -6.89 -13.32
CA ALA A 152 5.46 -5.87 -12.32
C ALA A 152 5.05 -6.39 -10.93
N ASN A 153 5.96 -6.28 -9.97
CA ASN A 153 5.70 -6.59 -8.58
C ASN A 153 5.79 -5.32 -7.74
N ARG A 154 4.87 -5.19 -6.78
CA ARG A 154 4.90 -4.19 -5.72
C ARG A 154 5.40 -4.87 -4.46
N CYS A 155 6.58 -4.51 -4.00
CA CYS A 155 7.15 -5.04 -2.78
C CYS A 155 6.91 -4.04 -1.64
N LEU A 156 6.43 -4.53 -0.51
CA LEU A 156 6.18 -3.75 0.70
C LEU A 156 7.07 -4.28 1.81
N GLY A 157 7.58 -3.40 2.67
CA GLY A 157 8.24 -3.85 3.88
C GLY A 157 9.01 -2.81 4.69
N PRO A 158 9.49 -3.19 5.90
CA PRO A 158 10.14 -2.33 6.87
C PRO A 158 11.22 -1.39 6.32
N ARG A 159 12.10 -1.95 5.50
CA ARG A 159 13.34 -1.30 5.06
C ARG A 159 13.17 -0.51 3.78
N ILE A 160 12.11 -0.81 3.03
CA ILE A 160 11.87 -0.27 1.69
C ILE A 160 10.67 0.68 1.66
N GLY A 161 9.75 0.56 2.63
CA GLY A 161 8.41 1.15 2.55
C GLY A 161 7.61 0.44 1.45
N GLU A 162 7.73 0.95 0.25
CA GLU A 162 7.22 0.41 -1.00
C GLU A 162 8.33 0.44 -2.05
N CYS A 163 8.45 -0.59 -2.86
CA CYS A 163 9.18 -0.52 -4.11
C CYS A 163 8.49 -1.29 -5.22
N TRP A 164 8.83 -0.95 -6.45
CA TRP A 164 8.32 -1.60 -7.64
C TRP A 164 9.48 -2.13 -8.47
N GLU A 165 9.28 -3.30 -9.04
CA GLU A 165 10.24 -3.96 -9.91
C GLU A 165 9.54 -4.69 -11.04
N ALA A 166 10.18 -4.73 -12.21
CA ALA A 166 9.76 -5.54 -13.33
C ALA A 166 10.62 -6.80 -13.40
N ARG A 167 10.00 -7.97 -13.31
CA ARG A 167 10.66 -9.26 -13.51
C ARG A 167 10.39 -9.77 -14.91
N VAL A 168 11.45 -10.24 -15.56
CA VAL A 168 11.41 -10.88 -16.87
C VAL A 168 11.48 -12.39 -16.66
N PHE A 169 10.52 -13.08 -17.26
CA PHE A 169 10.41 -14.52 -17.27
C PHE A 169 10.55 -15.02 -18.70
N ASP A 170 11.10 -16.22 -18.85
CA ASP A 170 11.12 -16.92 -20.12
C ASP A 170 9.82 -17.71 -20.38
N SER A 171 9.82 -18.49 -21.47
CA SER A 171 8.71 -19.40 -21.83
C SER A 171 8.45 -20.51 -20.81
N ASP A 172 9.46 -20.88 -20.01
CA ASP A 172 9.39 -21.92 -18.98
C ASP A 172 9.04 -21.33 -17.60
N SER A 173 8.71 -20.04 -17.55
CA SER A 173 8.42 -19.28 -16.33
C SER A 173 9.61 -19.15 -15.36
N ALA A 174 10.84 -19.36 -15.83
CA ALA A 174 12.04 -19.06 -15.07
C ALA A 174 12.33 -17.55 -15.10
N VAL A 175 12.69 -16.97 -13.95
CA VAL A 175 13.12 -15.57 -13.86
C VAL A 175 14.50 -15.43 -14.49
N ILE A 176 14.61 -14.58 -15.52
CA ILE A 176 15.85 -14.31 -16.24
C ILE A 176 16.31 -12.86 -16.14
N GLY A 177 15.52 -12.00 -15.50
CA GLY A 177 15.84 -10.59 -15.29
C GLY A 177 14.99 -9.95 -14.20
N ASN A 178 15.56 -8.93 -13.55
CA ASN A 178 14.89 -8.05 -12.60
C ASN A 178 15.41 -6.63 -12.84
N ASP A 179 14.49 -5.68 -13.00
CA ASP A 179 14.81 -4.26 -13.14
C ASP A 179 13.98 -3.42 -12.15
N PRO A 180 14.62 -2.67 -11.23
CA PRO A 180 13.93 -1.79 -10.30
C PRO A 180 13.23 -0.62 -11.00
N MET A 181 11.91 -0.51 -10.84
CA MET A 181 11.10 0.58 -11.38
C MET A 181 11.15 1.84 -10.51
N THR A 182 11.45 1.68 -9.22
CA THR A 182 11.56 2.79 -8.25
C THR A 182 12.82 2.65 -7.41
N ALA A 183 13.44 3.77 -7.05
CA ALA A 183 14.47 3.79 -6.01
C ALA A 183 13.89 3.35 -4.66
N CYS A 184 14.72 2.71 -3.84
CA CYS A 184 14.37 2.30 -2.47
C CYS A 184 15.23 3.04 -1.45
N PRO A 185 14.69 3.43 -0.27
CA PRO A 185 13.30 3.28 0.12
C PRO A 185 12.37 4.30 -0.55
N HIS A 186 11.10 3.97 -0.68
CA HIS A 186 10.07 4.87 -1.19
C HIS A 186 8.79 4.70 -0.35
N TYR A 187 8.12 5.80 0.00
CA TYR A 187 7.00 5.77 0.97
C TYR A 187 5.70 6.35 0.41
N LEU A 188 5.61 6.48 -0.91
CA LEU A 188 4.40 6.91 -1.60
C LEU A 188 3.81 5.74 -2.39
N ASN A 189 2.48 5.62 -2.33
CA ASN A 189 1.72 4.66 -3.10
C ASN A 189 1.83 5.01 -4.60
N CYS A 190 2.47 4.15 -5.39
CA CYS A 190 2.67 4.35 -6.83
C CYS A 190 1.60 3.64 -7.69
N THR A 191 0.53 3.10 -7.11
CA THR A 191 -0.47 2.30 -7.86
C THR A 191 -1.13 3.08 -9.00
N ASP A 192 -1.38 4.39 -8.81
CA ASP A 192 -1.93 5.26 -9.86
C ASP A 192 -0.85 5.73 -10.86
N ARG A 193 0.41 5.73 -10.43
CA ARG A 193 1.56 6.00 -11.30
C ARG A 193 1.78 4.84 -12.27
N PHE A 194 1.74 3.61 -11.78
CA PHE A 194 1.92 2.39 -12.59
C PHE A 194 0.58 1.75 -12.91
N SER A 195 -0.10 2.30 -13.92
CA SER A 195 -1.51 2.00 -14.17
C SER A 195 -1.77 0.98 -15.26
N LYS A 196 -1.08 1.11 -16.40
CA LYS A 196 -1.28 0.30 -17.61
C LYS A 196 0.08 -0.07 -18.20
N SER A 197 0.21 -1.27 -18.75
CA SER A 197 1.41 -1.69 -19.47
C SER A 197 1.14 -1.98 -20.94
N THR A 198 2.21 -1.91 -21.73
CA THR A 198 2.27 -2.34 -23.13
C THR A 198 3.61 -3.03 -23.38
N ILE A 199 3.62 -4.03 -24.24
CA ILE A 199 4.84 -4.72 -24.65
C ILE A 199 4.92 -4.76 -26.18
N GLY A 200 6.08 -4.38 -26.71
CA GLY A 200 6.43 -4.51 -28.12
C GLY A 200 7.43 -5.65 -28.32
N GLU A 201 8.16 -5.61 -29.43
CA GLU A 201 9.22 -6.58 -29.72
C GLU A 201 10.44 -6.39 -28.81
N THR A 202 10.81 -5.15 -28.51
CA THR A 202 12.04 -4.82 -27.79
C THR A 202 11.82 -4.02 -26.50
N LEU A 203 10.60 -3.52 -26.27
CA LEU A 203 10.31 -2.64 -25.15
C LEU A 203 9.08 -3.10 -24.38
N TYR A 204 9.18 -3.05 -23.06
CA TYR A 204 8.04 -3.06 -22.15
C TYR A 204 7.90 -1.67 -21.52
N GLN A 205 6.68 -1.14 -21.50
CA GLN A 205 6.42 0.22 -21.00
C GLN A 205 5.22 0.22 -20.06
N ILE A 206 5.28 1.07 -19.03
CA ILE A 206 4.17 1.34 -18.13
C ILE A 206 3.82 2.82 -18.20
N THR A 207 2.52 3.12 -18.30
CA THR A 207 1.97 4.47 -18.31
C THR A 207 1.11 4.76 -17.09
N SER A 208 1.07 6.03 -16.69
CA SER A 208 0.13 6.51 -15.66
C SER A 208 -1.21 6.87 -16.28
N ASN A 209 -2.30 6.44 -15.64
CA ASN A 209 -3.64 6.90 -16.03
C ASN A 209 -3.86 8.38 -15.70
N ARG A 210 -3.12 8.93 -14.72
CA ARG A 210 -3.30 10.31 -14.25
C ARG A 210 -2.73 11.32 -15.24
N THR A 211 -1.55 11.04 -15.78
CA THR A 211 -0.81 11.96 -16.65
C THR A 211 -0.75 11.51 -18.11
N GLY A 212 -1.02 10.21 -18.38
CA GLY A 212 -0.83 9.62 -19.70
C GLY A 212 0.64 9.42 -20.11
N SER A 213 1.60 9.84 -19.28
CA SER A 213 3.03 9.71 -19.53
C SER A 213 3.52 8.27 -19.34
N ILE A 214 4.59 7.94 -20.06
CA ILE A 214 5.40 6.74 -19.80
C ILE A 214 6.18 6.98 -18.51
N GLU A 215 5.93 6.17 -17.49
CA GLU A 215 6.56 6.26 -16.18
C GLU A 215 7.74 5.29 -16.04
N TYR A 216 7.76 4.26 -16.86
CA TYR A 216 8.80 3.24 -16.85
C TYR A 216 8.96 2.59 -18.23
N THR A 217 10.19 2.26 -18.60
CA THR A 217 10.54 1.54 -19.82
C THR A 217 11.64 0.53 -19.52
N LEU A 218 11.43 -0.71 -19.95
CA LEU A 218 12.39 -1.80 -19.88
C LEU A 218 12.80 -2.21 -21.30
N ASN A 219 14.11 -2.25 -21.54
CA ASN A 219 14.68 -2.80 -22.78
C ASN A 219 14.77 -4.33 -22.67
N LEU A 220 14.14 -5.02 -23.62
CA LEU A 220 14.05 -6.49 -23.66
C LEU A 220 15.18 -7.15 -24.45
N LEU A 221 15.95 -6.41 -25.26
CA LEU A 221 17.03 -6.96 -26.09
C LEU A 221 18.01 -7.87 -25.32
N PRO A 222 18.50 -7.50 -24.11
CA PRO A 222 19.43 -8.36 -23.37
C PRO A 222 18.86 -9.73 -23.00
N TYR A 223 17.53 -9.88 -22.97
CA TYR A 223 16.85 -11.11 -22.61
C TYR A 223 16.43 -11.94 -23.83
N LEU A 224 16.45 -11.34 -25.03
CA LEU A 224 16.14 -12.00 -26.30
C LEU A 224 17.36 -12.65 -26.93
N ASP A 225 18.54 -12.02 -26.79
CA ASP A 225 19.77 -12.44 -27.47
C ASP A 225 20.51 -13.61 -26.79
N ASN A 226 20.12 -13.95 -25.55
CA ASN A 226 20.74 -15.03 -24.76
C ASN A 226 20.13 -16.43 -25.05
N ARG A 227 19.45 -16.63 -26.19
CA ARG A 227 18.84 -17.92 -26.60
C ARG A 227 18.92 -18.20 -28.09
#